data_AF-A0A0A8LAE0-F1
#
_entry.id   AF-A0A0A8LAE0-F1
#
_cell.length_a   1.000
_cell.length_b   1.000
_cell.length_c   1.000
_cell.angle_alpha   90.00
_cell.angle_beta   90.00
_cell.angle_gamma   90.00
#
_symmetry.space_group_name_H-M   'P 1'
#
loop_
_entity.id
_entity.type
_entity.pdbx_description
1 polymer ?
#
loop_
_entity_poly.entity_id
_entity_poly.type
_entity_poly.pdbx_seq_one_letter_code
_entity_poly.pdbx_strand_id
1 'polypeptide(L)'
;MDLLGDIPIFTRCWGTGIILLNFALWCDFLTVYDVVYSWDAVYNRKQYLRLIYGVFYIKLSPELLMNAFVSLSSLQQIEQSTADKRKLALKILFLYVSIVVCIGYTDLPVLSIGEVMGMNMWYYSSKKSNNPAILLVNAAVDQIWIPLSLVSFMYLTGILKLAQAFSLVLPGHMLYFIDEAMSKTYGINM
;
A
#
# COMPACT_ATOMS: atom_id res chain seq x y z
N MET A 1 24.69 15.01 -9.30
CA MET A 1 23.47 14.18 -9.34
C MET A 1 23.10 13.88 -7.90
N ASP A 2 22.14 14.61 -7.35
CA ASP A 2 21.62 14.34 -6.01
C ASP A 2 20.62 13.18 -6.13
N LEU A 3 21.10 11.94 -5.93
CA LEU A 3 20.26 10.73 -5.92
C LEU A 3 19.07 10.83 -4.96
N LEU A 4 19.14 11.69 -3.95
CA LEU A 4 18.08 11.96 -2.98
C LEU A 4 17.17 13.14 -3.36
N GLY A 5 17.60 14.01 -4.29
CA GLY A 5 16.84 15.16 -4.75
C GLY A 5 15.77 14.80 -5.78
N ASP A 6 16.02 13.74 -6.56
CA ASP A 6 15.12 13.29 -7.64
C ASP A 6 13.93 12.46 -7.12
N ILE A 7 14.00 11.97 -5.89
CA ILE A 7 12.92 11.20 -5.26
C ILE A 7 11.89 12.18 -4.66
N PRO A 8 10.60 12.05 -4.99
CA PRO A 8 9.55 12.87 -4.41
C PRO A 8 9.47 12.82 -2.87
N ILE A 9 8.94 13.89 -2.25
CA ILE A 9 9.05 14.14 -0.80
C ILE A 9 8.25 13.12 0.02
N PHE A 10 7.02 12.79 -0.38
CA PHE A 10 6.20 11.83 0.38
C PHE A 10 6.79 10.42 0.27
N THR A 11 7.24 10.04 -0.92
CA THR A 11 7.95 8.78 -1.17
C THR A 11 9.18 8.64 -0.28
N ARG A 12 10.00 9.69 -0.18
CA ARG A 12 11.15 9.73 0.73
C ARG A 12 10.73 9.58 2.19
N CYS A 13 9.74 10.34 2.63
CA CYS A 13 9.27 10.31 4.02
C CYS A 13 8.78 8.90 4.40
N TRP A 14 8.00 8.26 3.52
CA TRP A 14 7.51 6.90 3.77
C TRP A 14 8.64 5.88 3.78
N GLY A 15 9.57 5.94 2.81
CA GLY A 15 10.74 5.07 2.76
C GLY A 15 11.65 5.21 3.98
N THR A 16 11.94 6.45 4.40
CA THR A 16 12.71 6.71 5.64
C THR A 16 11.97 6.19 6.87
N GLY A 17 10.65 6.34 6.94
CA GLY A 17 9.83 5.79 8.03
C GLY A 17 9.90 4.27 8.12
N ILE A 18 9.83 3.57 6.98
CA ILE A 18 9.98 2.10 6.92
C ILE A 18 11.34 1.66 7.45
N ILE A 19 12.41 2.32 7.01
CA ILE A 19 13.78 2.00 7.45
C ILE A 19 13.95 2.27 8.95
N LEU A 20 13.50 3.44 9.43
CA LEU A 20 13.61 3.81 10.84
C LEU A 20 12.84 2.86 11.74
N LEU A 21 11.62 2.46 11.36
CA LEU A 21 10.81 1.56 12.16
C LEU A 21 11.43 0.15 12.21
N ASN A 22 11.92 -0.37 11.09
CA ASN A 22 12.61 -1.65 11.07
C ASN A 22 13.92 -1.61 11.86
N PHE A 23 14.66 -0.49 11.81
CA PHE A 23 15.85 -0.30 12.64
C PHE A 23 15.50 -0.25 14.13
N ALA A 24 14.43 0.43 14.52
CA ALA A 24 13.94 0.45 15.90
C ALA A 24 13.52 -0.95 16.40
N LEU A 25 12.92 -1.77 15.54
CA LEU A 25 12.62 -3.17 15.83
C LEU A 25 13.90 -4.01 15.96
N TRP A 26 14.92 -3.75 15.15
CA TRP A 26 16.19 -4.49 15.19
C TRP A 26 17.03 -4.14 16.43
N CYS A 27 16.92 -2.91 16.93
CA CYS A 27 17.57 -2.47 18.17
C CYS A 27 16.76 -2.79 19.43
N ASP A 28 15.66 -3.54 19.33
CA ASP A 28 14.74 -3.87 20.44
C ASP A 28 14.14 -2.64 21.16
N PHE A 29 14.13 -1.46 20.52
CA PHE A 29 13.43 -0.29 21.06
C PHE A 29 11.91 -0.44 20.97
N LEU A 30 11.44 -1.21 19.99
CA LEU A 30 10.04 -1.55 19.77
C LEU A 30 9.93 -3.06 19.64
N THR A 31 8.82 -3.63 20.08
CA THR A 31 8.51 -5.02 19.80
C THR A 31 7.53 -5.13 18.63
N VAL A 32 7.51 -6.29 17.96
CA VAL A 32 6.53 -6.56 16.88
C VAL A 32 5.10 -6.36 17.38
N TYR A 33 4.84 -6.68 18.65
CA TYR A 33 3.53 -6.49 19.28
C TYR A 33 3.10 -5.02 19.37
N ASP A 34 4.04 -4.08 19.41
CA ASP A 34 3.77 -2.64 19.46
C ASP A 34 3.44 -2.06 18.09
N VAL A 35 3.74 -2.81 17.03
CA VAL A 35 3.61 -2.36 15.64
C VAL A 35 2.48 -3.07 14.91
N VAL A 36 2.20 -4.33 15.27
CA VAL A 36 1.10 -5.10 14.69
C VAL A 36 -0.24 -4.50 15.08
N TYR A 37 -1.07 -4.26 14.07
CA TYR A 37 -2.42 -3.74 14.24
C TYR A 37 -3.37 -4.81 14.78
N SER A 38 -4.23 -4.42 15.72
CA SER A 38 -5.36 -5.21 16.18
C SER A 38 -6.48 -4.26 16.60
N TRP A 39 -7.71 -4.58 16.19
CA TRP A 39 -8.89 -3.77 16.52
C TRP A 39 -9.09 -3.63 18.04
N ASP A 40 -8.95 -4.75 18.77
CA ASP A 40 -9.06 -4.76 20.25
C ASP A 40 -8.00 -3.84 20.88
N ALA A 41 -6.75 -3.93 20.42
CA ALA A 41 -5.66 -3.12 20.96
C ALA A 41 -5.86 -1.63 20.71
N VAL A 42 -6.31 -1.26 19.51
CA VAL A 42 -6.47 0.15 19.13
C VAL A 42 -7.72 0.76 19.77
N TYR A 43 -8.88 0.11 19.66
CA TYR A 43 -10.15 0.68 20.08
C TYR A 43 -10.46 0.43 21.56
N ASN A 44 -10.31 -0.82 22.02
CA ASN A 44 -10.65 -1.16 23.41
C ASN A 44 -9.53 -0.76 24.38
N ARG A 45 -8.26 -0.94 23.98
CA ARG A 45 -7.09 -0.61 24.83
C ARG A 45 -6.49 0.78 24.56
N LYS A 46 -7.07 1.56 23.65
CA LYS A 46 -6.68 2.95 23.32
C LYS A 46 -5.22 3.09 22.86
N GLN A 47 -4.64 2.05 22.27
CA GLN A 47 -3.25 2.06 21.80
C GLN A 47 -3.14 2.61 20.38
N TYR A 48 -3.49 3.89 20.20
CA TYR A 48 -3.56 4.53 18.88
C TYR A 48 -2.21 4.67 18.16
N LEU A 49 -1.08 4.62 18.87
CA LEU A 49 0.24 4.67 18.24
C LEU A 49 0.47 3.52 17.25
N ARG A 50 -0.19 2.37 17.46
CA ARG A 50 -0.13 1.21 16.55
C ARG A 50 -0.64 1.53 15.15
N LEU A 51 -1.60 2.45 15.04
CA LEU A 51 -2.10 2.92 13.74
C LEU A 51 -1.01 3.66 12.97
N ILE A 52 -0.23 4.49 13.66
CA ILE A 52 0.85 5.27 13.06
C ILE A 52 2.01 4.34 12.68
N TYR A 53 2.48 3.50 13.61
CA TYR A 53 3.57 2.57 13.34
C TYR A 53 3.20 1.55 12.27
N GLY A 54 1.95 1.08 12.26
CA GLY A 54 1.46 0.13 11.27
C GLY A 54 1.61 0.61 9.82
N VAL A 55 1.47 1.91 9.55
CA VAL A 55 1.65 2.50 8.21
C VAL A 55 3.09 2.35 7.70
N PHE A 56 4.06 2.45 8.58
CA PHE A 56 5.48 2.35 8.25
C PHE A 56 6.01 0.92 8.40
N TYR A 57 5.20 0.00 8.92
CA TYR A 57 5.62 -1.37 9.10
C TYR A 57 5.50 -2.14 7.81
N ILE A 58 6.64 -2.40 7.18
CA ILE A 58 6.81 -3.41 6.13
C ILE A 58 8.01 -4.23 6.55
N LYS A 59 7.84 -5.55 6.70
CA LYS A 59 8.93 -6.39 7.22
C LYS A 59 10.06 -6.45 6.19
N LEU A 60 11.25 -5.97 6.57
CA LEU A 60 12.43 -6.02 5.71
C LEU A 60 13.15 -7.37 5.85
N SER A 61 12.56 -8.43 5.31
CA SER A 61 13.27 -9.70 5.04
C SER A 61 13.66 -9.78 3.56
N PRO A 62 14.71 -10.55 3.19
CA PRO A 62 15.12 -10.69 1.79
C PRO A 62 13.97 -11.07 0.84
N GLU A 63 13.01 -11.86 1.34
CA GLU A 63 11.81 -12.28 0.62
C GLU A 63 10.79 -11.15 0.41
N LEU A 64 10.74 -10.17 1.31
CA LEU A 64 9.74 -9.10 1.34
C LEU A 64 10.31 -7.73 0.88
N LEU A 65 11.62 -7.65 0.63
CA LEU A 65 12.26 -6.45 0.07
C LEU A 65 11.61 -6.02 -1.26
N MET A 66 11.20 -6.99 -2.09
CA MET A 66 10.51 -6.69 -3.34
C MET A 66 9.18 -5.99 -3.10
N ASN A 67 8.42 -6.37 -2.06
CA ASN A 67 7.16 -5.72 -1.72
C ASN A 67 7.38 -4.27 -1.28
N ALA A 68 8.40 -4.03 -0.45
CA ALA A 68 8.78 -2.68 -0.05
C ALA A 68 9.20 -1.83 -1.27
N PHE A 69 10.02 -2.39 -2.17
CA PHE A 69 10.44 -1.70 -3.39
C PHE A 69 9.25 -1.37 -4.29
N VAL A 70 8.39 -2.34 -4.60
CA VAL A 70 7.19 -2.16 -5.42
C VAL A 70 6.25 -1.13 -4.82
N SER A 71 6.08 -1.12 -3.49
CA SER A 71 5.26 -0.13 -2.79
C SER A 71 5.82 1.29 -2.94
N LEU A 72 7.14 1.47 -2.78
CA LEU A 72 7.81 2.76 -2.92
C LEU A 72 7.76 3.27 -4.37
N SER A 73 8.03 2.40 -5.35
CA SER A 73 7.91 2.75 -6.76
C SER A 73 6.47 3.12 -7.14
N SER A 74 5.48 2.44 -6.56
CA SER A 74 4.07 2.75 -6.79
C SER A 74 3.68 4.10 -6.18
N LEU A 75 4.13 4.40 -4.95
CA LEU A 75 3.91 5.71 -4.35
C LEU A 75 4.58 6.82 -5.17
N GLN A 76 5.81 6.58 -5.65
CA GLN A 76 6.53 7.51 -6.51
C GLN A 76 5.73 7.84 -7.78
N GLN A 77 5.16 6.82 -8.44
CA GLN A 77 4.33 7.02 -9.63
C GLN A 77 3.05 7.82 -9.32
N ILE A 78 2.40 7.55 -8.18
CA ILE A 78 1.20 8.29 -7.75
C ILE A 78 1.56 9.76 -7.44
N GLU A 79 2.68 10.00 -6.76
CA GLU A 79 3.15 11.33 -6.40
C GLU A 79 3.59 12.13 -7.63
N GLN A 80 4.26 11.50 -8.60
CA GLN A 80 4.67 12.15 -9.86
C GLN A 80 3.50 12.43 -10.79
N SER A 81 2.48 11.58 -10.81
CA SER A 81 1.27 11.77 -11.63
C SER A 81 0.29 12.78 -11.03
N THR A 82 0.40 13.08 -9.73
CA THR A 82 -0.51 13.99 -9.02
C THR A 82 0.17 15.34 -8.79
N ALA A 83 -0.13 16.33 -9.64
CA ALA A 83 0.50 17.66 -9.56
C ALA A 83 0.18 18.43 -8.26
N ASP A 84 -1.02 18.24 -7.69
CA ASP A 84 -1.45 18.93 -6.47
C ASP A 84 -1.18 18.08 -5.22
N LYS A 85 -0.39 18.63 -4.29
CA LYS A 85 -0.03 17.98 -3.02
C LYS A 85 -1.25 17.70 -2.13
N ARG A 86 -2.30 18.53 -2.21
CA ARG A 86 -3.53 18.35 -1.41
C ARG A 86 -4.30 17.13 -1.88
N LYS A 87 -4.40 16.99 -3.20
CA LYS A 87 -4.99 15.84 -3.87
C LYS A 87 -4.28 14.54 -3.53
N LEU A 88 -2.95 14.54 -3.60
CA LEU A 88 -2.13 13.40 -3.17
C LEU A 88 -2.41 13.02 -1.71
N ALA A 89 -2.41 13.99 -0.79
CA ALA A 89 -2.70 13.75 0.61
C ALA A 89 -4.11 13.16 0.82
N LEU A 90 -5.12 13.63 0.07
CA LEU A 90 -6.47 13.08 0.11
C LEU A 90 -6.52 11.64 -0.41
N LYS A 91 -5.81 11.30 -1.50
CA LYS A 91 -5.73 9.92 -2.01
C LYS A 91 -5.13 8.98 -0.97
N ILE A 92 -3.99 9.38 -0.39
CA ILE A 92 -3.28 8.58 0.61
C ILE A 92 -4.14 8.42 1.88
N LEU A 93 -4.79 9.49 2.34
CA LEU A 93 -5.68 9.46 3.50
C LEU A 93 -6.90 8.58 3.24
N PHE A 94 -7.55 8.70 2.08
CA PHE A 94 -8.67 7.86 1.68
C PHE A 94 -8.26 6.39 1.65
N LEU A 95 -7.11 6.08 1.06
CA LEU A 95 -6.58 4.73 1.01
C LEU A 95 -6.35 4.17 2.41
N TYR A 96 -5.68 4.94 3.27
CA TYR A 96 -5.39 4.56 4.64
C TYR A 96 -6.66 4.30 5.45
N VAL A 97 -7.65 5.21 5.42
CA VAL A 97 -8.92 5.05 6.14
C VAL A 97 -9.68 3.83 5.61
N SER A 98 -9.75 3.65 4.29
CA SER A 98 -10.41 2.49 3.67
C SER A 98 -9.77 1.18 4.11
N ILE A 99 -8.44 1.13 4.18
CA ILE A 99 -7.69 -0.03 4.67
C ILE A 99 -7.98 -0.30 6.14
N VAL A 100 -7.92 0.71 7.01
CA VAL A 100 -8.20 0.54 8.45
C VAL A 100 -9.61 0.00 8.67
N VAL A 101 -10.59 0.49 7.90
CA VAL A 101 -11.96 -0.03 7.92
C VAL A 101 -11.99 -1.49 7.46
N CYS A 102 -11.41 -1.82 6.29
CA CYS A 102 -11.39 -3.20 5.80
C CYS A 102 -10.68 -4.17 6.76
N ILE A 103 -9.55 -3.77 7.34
CA ILE A 103 -8.79 -4.59 8.29
C ILE A 103 -9.54 -4.75 9.61
N GLY A 104 -10.25 -3.71 10.08
CA GLY A 104 -11.10 -3.78 11.26
C GLY A 104 -12.18 -4.86 11.18
N TYR A 105 -12.64 -5.21 9.98
CA TYR A 105 -13.66 -6.25 9.77
C TYR A 105 -13.10 -7.64 9.43
N THR A 106 -11.79 -7.81 9.23
CA THR A 106 -11.24 -9.02 8.59
C THR A 106 -10.26 -9.83 9.44
N ASP A 107 -10.13 -9.54 10.74
CA ASP A 107 -9.28 -10.28 11.70
C ASP A 107 -7.94 -10.68 11.06
N LEU A 108 -7.12 -9.68 10.71
CA LEU A 108 -5.86 -9.88 9.99
C LEU A 108 -4.66 -9.94 10.95
N PRO A 109 -4.11 -11.13 11.24
CA PRO A 109 -2.81 -11.27 11.87
C PRO A 109 -1.66 -11.49 10.86
N VAL A 110 -1.93 -11.59 9.54
CA VAL A 110 -0.91 -12.04 8.56
C VAL A 110 -0.15 -10.89 7.90
N LEU A 111 -0.80 -9.78 7.58
CA LEU A 111 -0.19 -8.65 6.86
C LEU A 111 -0.29 -7.36 7.68
N SER A 112 0.75 -6.54 7.60
CA SER A 112 0.76 -5.21 8.23
C SER A 112 -0.07 -4.20 7.43
N ILE A 113 -0.46 -3.09 8.07
CA ILE A 113 -1.14 -1.99 7.37
C ILE A 113 -0.26 -1.45 6.23
N GLY A 114 1.05 -1.29 6.46
CA GLY A 114 2.00 -0.83 5.44
C GLY A 114 2.06 -1.76 4.22
N GLU A 115 2.04 -3.08 4.43
CA GLU A 115 2.01 -4.08 3.34
C GLU A 115 0.71 -4.03 2.55
N VAL A 116 -0.43 -3.97 3.24
CA VAL A 116 -1.74 -3.82 2.59
C VAL A 116 -1.82 -2.51 1.80
N MET A 117 -1.27 -1.43 2.36
CA MET A 117 -1.21 -0.12 1.72
C MET A 117 -0.32 -0.13 0.48
N GLY A 118 0.86 -0.73 0.56
CA GLY A 118 1.76 -0.91 -0.59
C GLY A 118 1.12 -1.70 -1.73
N MET A 119 0.44 -2.81 -1.41
CA MET A 119 -0.28 -3.61 -2.40
C MET A 119 -1.41 -2.84 -3.07
N ASN A 120 -2.19 -2.08 -2.31
CA ASN A 120 -3.26 -1.26 -2.87
C ASN A 120 -2.74 -0.09 -3.73
N MET A 121 -1.61 0.53 -3.35
CA MET A 121 -0.95 1.54 -4.18
C MET A 121 -0.45 0.94 -5.50
N TRP A 122 0.14 -0.25 -5.45
CA TRP A 122 0.57 -0.96 -6.63
C TRP A 122 -0.59 -1.33 -7.56
N TYR A 123 -1.69 -1.81 -6.99
CA TYR A 123 -2.93 -2.06 -7.73
C TYR A 123 -3.44 -0.79 -8.41
N TYR A 124 -3.58 0.32 -7.67
CA TYR A 124 -4.07 1.59 -8.19
C TYR A 124 -3.17 2.11 -9.33
N SER A 125 -1.85 2.12 -9.12
CA SER A 125 -0.89 2.61 -10.12
C SER A 125 -0.93 1.76 -11.39
N SER A 126 -0.95 0.42 -11.24
CA SER A 126 -1.02 -0.51 -12.38
C SER A 126 -2.31 -0.32 -13.18
N LYS A 127 -3.44 -0.08 -12.51
CA LYS A 127 -4.73 0.18 -13.16
C LYS A 127 -4.80 1.55 -13.85
N LYS A 128 -4.15 2.57 -13.29
CA LYS A 128 -4.11 3.93 -13.88
C LYS A 128 -3.15 4.01 -15.07
N SER A 129 -2.01 3.32 -14.97
CA SER A 129 -0.95 3.25 -15.98
C SER A 129 -1.46 2.71 -17.31
N ASN A 130 -2.34 1.70 -17.29
CA ASN A 130 -2.88 1.00 -18.48
C ASN A 130 -1.81 0.58 -19.50
N ASN A 131 -0.54 0.52 -19.09
CA ASN A 131 0.58 0.16 -19.93
C ASN A 131 0.65 -1.38 -20.04
N PRO A 132 1.01 -1.91 -21.23
CA PRO A 132 1.32 -3.31 -21.36
C PRO A 132 2.58 -3.64 -20.55
N ALA A 133 2.46 -4.53 -19.58
CA ALA A 133 3.60 -5.22 -19.03
C ALA A 133 4.06 -6.28 -20.05
N ILE A 134 5.32 -6.16 -20.49
CA ILE A 134 5.92 -7.16 -21.36
C ILE A 134 6.32 -8.34 -20.47
N LEU A 135 5.49 -9.40 -20.47
CA LEU A 135 5.82 -10.66 -19.82
C LEU A 135 6.23 -11.65 -20.91
N LEU A 136 7.55 -11.89 -21.00
CA LEU A 136 8.24 -13.00 -21.66
C LEU A 136 7.49 -13.69 -22.84
N VAL A 137 7.99 -13.49 -24.06
CA VAL A 137 7.53 -14.11 -25.33
C VAL A 137 6.27 -13.46 -25.94
N ASN A 138 6.44 -12.30 -26.59
CA ASN A 138 5.45 -11.66 -27.50
C ASN A 138 3.99 -11.47 -26.99
N ALA A 139 3.71 -11.72 -25.71
CA ALA A 139 2.42 -11.49 -25.09
C ALA A 139 2.47 -10.18 -24.31
N ALA A 140 1.75 -9.17 -24.79
CA ALA A 140 1.47 -7.98 -24.01
C ALA A 140 0.39 -8.32 -22.98
N VAL A 141 0.72 -8.22 -21.69
CA VAL A 141 -0.23 -8.41 -20.60
C VAL A 141 -0.39 -7.07 -19.89
N ASP A 142 -1.60 -6.59 -19.67
CA ASP A 142 -1.77 -5.32 -18.95
C ASP A 142 -1.15 -5.39 -17.55
N GLN A 143 -0.48 -4.32 -17.13
CA GLN A 143 0.24 -4.25 -15.84
C GLN A 143 -0.65 -4.60 -14.64
N ILE A 144 -1.97 -4.38 -14.74
CA ILE A 144 -2.97 -4.71 -13.72
C ILE A 144 -3.05 -6.21 -13.40
N TRP A 145 -2.74 -7.10 -14.34
CA TRP A 145 -2.82 -8.55 -14.12
C TRP A 145 -1.75 -9.06 -13.16
N ILE A 146 -0.65 -8.32 -12.98
CA ILE A 146 0.43 -8.73 -12.08
C ILE A 146 -0.02 -8.71 -10.61
N PRO A 147 -0.49 -7.59 -10.04
CA PRO A 147 -0.96 -7.58 -8.65
C PRO A 147 -2.17 -8.51 -8.44
N LEU A 148 -3.08 -8.63 -9.42
CA LEU A 148 -4.23 -9.53 -9.34
C LEU A 148 -3.84 -11.00 -9.33
N SER A 149 -2.90 -11.41 -10.18
CA SER A 149 -2.41 -12.80 -10.22
C SER A 149 -1.67 -13.15 -8.93
N LEU A 150 -0.89 -12.22 -8.36
CA LEU A 150 -0.23 -12.43 -7.07
C LEU A 150 -1.25 -12.64 -5.94
N VAL A 151 -2.23 -11.75 -5.80
CA VAL A 151 -3.28 -11.89 -4.77
C VAL A 151 -4.08 -13.18 -4.95
N SER A 152 -4.39 -13.52 -6.20
CA SER A 152 -5.10 -14.77 -6.53
C SER A 152 -4.26 -16.00 -6.17
N PHE A 153 -2.96 -15.97 -6.46
CA PHE A 153 -2.04 -17.05 -6.09
C PHE A 153 -1.93 -17.21 -4.57
N MET A 154 -1.82 -16.11 -3.83
CA MET A 154 -1.79 -16.15 -2.34
C MET A 154 -3.10 -16.69 -1.75
N TYR A 155 -4.24 -16.40 -2.38
CA TYR A 155 -5.53 -16.97 -1.99
C TYR A 155 -5.60 -18.47 -2.29
N LEU A 156 -5.22 -18.90 -3.49
CA LEU A 156 -5.29 -20.30 -3.92
C LEU A 156 -4.33 -21.21 -3.15
N THR A 157 -3.18 -20.69 -2.74
CA THR A 157 -2.20 -21.39 -1.89
C THR A 157 -2.60 -21.42 -0.41
N GLY A 158 -3.69 -20.76 -0.04
CA GLY A 158 -4.20 -20.73 1.33
C GLY A 158 -3.44 -19.79 2.28
N ILE A 159 -2.52 -18.97 1.76
CA ILE A 159 -1.79 -17.95 2.55
C ILE A 159 -2.78 -16.88 3.06
N LEU A 160 -3.74 -16.50 2.21
CA LEU A 160 -4.74 -15.48 2.52
C LEU A 160 -6.14 -16.07 2.57
N LYS A 161 -6.94 -15.64 3.54
CA LYS A 161 -8.39 -15.84 3.51
C LYS A 161 -9.02 -14.92 2.46
N LEU A 162 -10.20 -15.28 1.97
CA LEU A 162 -10.94 -14.48 0.97
C LEU A 162 -11.09 -13.01 1.37
N ALA A 163 -11.48 -12.75 2.61
CA ALA A 163 -11.66 -11.40 3.12
C ALA A 163 -10.35 -10.57 3.12
N GLN A 164 -9.22 -11.25 3.37
CA GLN A 164 -7.89 -10.65 3.34
C GLN A 164 -7.46 -10.34 1.90
N ALA A 165 -7.70 -11.26 0.97
CA ALA A 165 -7.48 -11.03 -0.45
C ALA A 165 -8.26 -9.80 -0.95
N PHE A 166 -9.53 -9.64 -0.55
CA PHE A 166 -10.32 -8.45 -0.88
C PHE A 166 -9.72 -7.17 -0.29
N SER A 167 -9.20 -7.20 0.94
CA SER A 167 -8.59 -6.01 1.56
C SER A 167 -7.34 -5.49 0.80
N LEU A 168 -6.68 -6.33 0.00
CA LEU A 168 -5.52 -5.96 -0.81
C LEU A 168 -5.85 -5.28 -2.14
N VAL A 169 -7.11 -5.37 -2.58
CA VAL A 169 -7.55 -4.89 -3.90
C VAL A 169 -8.64 -3.84 -3.80
N LEU A 170 -9.59 -4.04 -2.89
CA LEU A 170 -10.83 -3.26 -2.81
C LEU A 170 -10.57 -1.77 -2.51
N PRO A 171 -9.75 -1.38 -1.51
CA PRO A 171 -9.45 0.04 -1.27
C PRO A 171 -8.84 0.75 -2.49
N GLY A 172 -7.87 0.14 -3.16
CA GLY A 172 -7.25 0.67 -4.36
C GLY A 172 -8.22 0.76 -5.53
N HIS A 173 -9.13 -0.21 -5.67
CA HIS A 173 -10.18 -0.19 -6.67
C HIS A 173 -11.22 0.92 -6.42
N MET A 174 -11.62 1.12 -5.17
CA MET A 174 -12.52 2.22 -4.79
C MET A 174 -11.89 3.59 -5.08
N LEU A 175 -10.61 3.76 -4.73
CA LEU A 175 -9.88 4.98 -5.03
C LEU A 175 -9.84 5.26 -6.54
N TYR A 176 -9.54 4.23 -7.34
CA TYR A 176 -9.57 4.34 -8.81
C TYR A 176 -10.96 4.70 -9.33
N PHE A 177 -12.00 4.04 -8.84
CA PHE A 177 -13.37 4.29 -9.27
C PHE A 177 -13.81 5.73 -8.96
N ILE A 178 -13.51 6.25 -7.76
CA ILE A 178 -13.83 7.62 -7.38
C ILE A 178 -13.06 8.61 -8.25
N ASP A 179 -11.76 8.40 -8.45
CA ASP A 179 -10.94 9.27 -9.30
C ASP A 179 -11.46 9.32 -10.75
N GLU A 180 -11.84 8.17 -11.31
CA GLU A 180 -12.40 8.09 -12.65
C GLU A 180 -13.82 8.70 -12.74
N ALA A 181 -14.68 8.44 -11.76
CA ALA A 181 -16.02 9.03 -11.70
C ALA A 181 -15.95 10.56 -11.58
N MET A 182 -15.07 11.08 -10.74
CA MET A 182 -14.88 12.52 -10.57
C MET A 182 -14.31 13.18 -11.83
N SER A 183 -13.34 12.53 -12.48
CA SER A 183 -12.77 13.00 -13.75
C SER A 183 -13.82 13.01 -14.86
N LYS A 184 -14.61 11.94 -15.02
CA LYS A 184 -15.62 11.84 -16.07
C LYS A 184 -16.84 12.73 -15.85
N THR A 185 -17.32 12.86 -14.61
CA THR A 185 -18.54 13.62 -14.30
C THR A 185 -18.29 15.12 -14.13
N TYR A 186 -17.17 15.49 -13.49
CA TYR A 186 -16.89 16.89 -13.13
C TYR A 186 -15.68 17.48 -13.84
N GLY A 187 -14.94 16.70 -14.63
CA GLY A 187 -13.67 17.15 -15.24
C GLY A 187 -12.56 17.36 -14.20
N ILE A 188 -12.76 16.91 -12.96
CA ILE A 188 -11.81 17.09 -11.86
C ILE A 188 -10.96 15.83 -11.76
N ASN A 189 -9.70 15.93 -12.19
CA ASN A 189 -8.70 14.91 -11.88
C ASN A 189 -8.35 15.01 -10.40
N MET A 190 -8.70 13.99 -9.61
CA MET A 190 -8.34 13.93 -8.20
C MET A 190 -6.87 13.59 -8.03
#